data_AF-A0A453MCG6-F1
#
_entry.id   AF-A0A453MCG6-F1
#
_cell.length_a   1.000
_cell.length_b   1.000
_cell.length_c   1.000
_cell.angle_alpha   90.00
_cell.angle_beta   90.00
_cell.angle_gamma   90.00
#
_symmetry.space_group_name_H-M   'P 1'
#
loop_
_entity.id
_entity.type
_entity.pdbx_description
1 polymer ?
#
loop_
_entity_poly.entity_id
_entity_poly.type
_entity_poly.pdbx_seq_one_letter_code
_entity_poly.pdbx_strand_id
1 'polypeptide(L)'
;METFGLLPRGGAEDAMKEIAVKTAPAVVEFGAGRGYLTQMLADCYGIKNIFLVERRSYKLKADRSLRQNEGVKLERLRIDIEDLNLHGVKALSGSPYLAIGKHLCGPATDMTIMCCLHELHNRTEEKGHDKHQLRGLALATCCHHLCQWKHYANKAFLSRLGIVEEEFHAMTWFSSWAVDGDHSSHDSLDSEDTSSEVIRNRGTEKPDP
;
A
#
# COMPACT_ATOMS: atom_id res chain seq x y z
N MET A 1 26.56 4.12 -16.86
CA MET A 1 25.28 3.56 -16.37
C MET A 1 24.65 4.62 -15.51
N GLU A 2 23.56 5.21 -15.99
CA GLU A 2 22.87 6.28 -15.29
C GLU A 2 22.23 5.74 -14.00
N THR A 3 22.45 6.45 -12.89
CA THR A 3 21.93 6.17 -11.55
C THR A 3 20.45 6.57 -11.48
N PHE A 4 19.60 5.94 -12.30
CA PHE A 4 18.16 6.15 -12.21
C PHE A 4 17.58 5.34 -11.05
N GLY A 5 16.98 6.03 -10.07
CA GLY A 5 16.09 5.41 -9.09
C GLY A 5 16.73 4.75 -7.86
N LEU A 6 18.06 4.81 -7.68
CA LEU A 6 18.67 4.37 -6.42
C LEU A 6 18.52 5.49 -5.39
N LEU A 7 17.86 5.19 -4.27
CA LEU A 7 17.96 6.03 -3.08
C LEU A 7 19.45 6.14 -2.70
N PRO A 8 19.96 7.34 -2.36
CA PRO A 8 21.36 7.51 -2.01
C PRO A 8 21.72 6.55 -0.88
N ARG A 9 22.70 5.67 -1.11
CA ARG A 9 23.27 4.87 -0.02
C ARG A 9 23.96 5.85 0.93
N GLY A 10 23.52 5.88 2.18
CA GLY A 10 24.16 6.68 3.23
C GLY A 10 25.62 6.27 3.35
N GLY A 11 26.52 7.07 2.75
CA GLY A 11 27.95 6.75 2.63
C GLY A 11 28.65 7.36 1.42
N ALA A 12 27.91 7.87 0.42
CA ALA A 12 28.51 8.68 -0.65
C ALA A 12 28.36 10.17 -0.33
N GLU A 13 29.29 10.70 0.46
CA GLU A 13 29.67 12.11 0.29
C GLU A 13 30.25 12.23 -1.12
N ASP A 14 29.86 13.27 -1.86
CA ASP A 14 30.23 13.56 -3.25
C ASP A 14 29.39 12.90 -4.36
N ALA A 15 28.18 13.42 -4.58
CA ALA A 15 27.80 14.03 -5.87
C ALA A 15 26.39 14.66 -5.80
N MET A 16 26.26 15.85 -6.40
CA MET A 16 25.03 16.64 -6.62
C MET A 16 24.56 17.55 -5.47
N LYS A 17 25.31 18.65 -5.31
CA LYS A 17 24.75 19.96 -4.95
C LYS A 17 23.82 20.45 -6.07
N GLU A 18 22.52 20.23 -5.90
CA GLU A 18 21.34 20.89 -6.51
C GLU A 18 20.22 19.84 -6.48
N ILE A 19 19.43 19.68 -5.42
CA ILE A 19 18.43 20.60 -4.89
C ILE A 19 18.43 20.41 -3.38
N ALA A 20 18.60 21.51 -2.64
CA ALA A 20 18.52 21.48 -1.19
C ALA A 20 17.11 21.08 -0.72
N VAL A 21 16.89 19.78 -0.48
CA VAL A 21 15.84 19.31 0.43
C VAL A 21 16.52 19.16 1.78
N LYS A 22 16.22 20.07 2.70
CA LYS A 22 16.82 20.15 4.05
C LYS A 22 16.51 18.96 4.96
N THR A 23 15.79 17.94 4.50
CA THR A 23 15.42 16.74 5.26
C THR A 23 15.26 15.53 4.33
N ALA A 24 15.80 14.38 4.71
CA ALA A 24 15.54 13.12 3.99
C ALA A 24 14.02 12.82 4.00
N PRO A 25 13.44 12.31 2.89
CA PRO A 25 12.02 12.06 2.83
C PRO A 25 11.60 10.97 3.81
N ALA A 26 10.39 11.09 4.35
CA ALA A 26 9.75 10.03 5.10
C ALA A 26 9.35 8.88 4.16
N VAL A 27 9.23 7.67 4.70
CA VAL A 27 8.65 6.53 3.99
C VAL A 27 7.37 6.11 4.69
N VAL A 28 6.28 6.08 3.92
CA VAL A 28 4.95 5.66 4.36
C VAL A 28 4.63 4.33 3.69
N GLU A 29 4.64 3.24 4.46
CA GLU A 29 4.24 1.92 3.97
C GLU A 29 2.76 1.67 4.24
N PHE A 30 1.97 1.58 3.16
CA PHE A 30 0.56 1.21 3.19
C PHE A 30 0.40 -0.31 3.18
N GLY A 31 -0.51 -0.82 4.01
CA GLY A 31 -0.69 -2.26 4.19
C GLY A 31 0.57 -2.92 4.74
N ALA A 32 1.20 -2.26 5.71
CA ALA A 32 2.55 -2.63 6.17
C ALA A 32 2.61 -4.04 6.77
N GLY A 33 1.49 -4.60 7.25
CA GLY A 33 1.47 -5.87 7.94
C GLY A 33 2.55 -5.95 9.02
N ARG A 34 3.53 -6.85 8.82
CA ARG A 34 4.68 -7.02 9.73
C ARG A 34 5.81 -5.99 9.57
N GLY A 35 5.81 -5.16 8.52
CA GLY A 35 6.77 -4.05 8.29
C GLY A 35 8.12 -4.43 7.68
N TYR A 36 8.25 -5.64 7.12
CA TYR A 36 9.52 -6.14 6.58
C TYR A 36 9.95 -5.47 5.28
N LEU A 37 9.03 -4.91 4.48
CA LEU A 37 9.42 -4.16 3.28
C LEU A 37 10.20 -2.92 3.69
N THR A 38 9.67 -2.11 4.61
CA THR A 38 10.41 -0.93 5.08
C THR A 38 11.67 -1.31 5.86
N GLN A 39 11.71 -2.43 6.60
CA GLN A 39 12.96 -2.92 7.18
C GLN A 39 14.04 -3.10 6.12
N MET A 40 13.74 -3.84 5.05
CA MET A 40 14.70 -4.06 3.96
C MET A 40 15.16 -2.74 3.33
N LEU A 41 14.25 -1.80 3.10
CA LEU A 41 14.59 -0.50 2.55
C LEU A 41 15.42 0.34 3.53
N ALA A 42 15.12 0.29 4.82
CA ALA A 42 15.88 0.99 5.85
C ALA A 42 17.31 0.47 5.91
N ASP A 43 17.50 -0.85 5.84
CA ASP A 43 18.83 -1.47 5.88
C ASP A 43 19.63 -1.20 4.59
N CYS A 44 18.98 -1.15 3.42
CA CYS A 44 19.64 -0.91 2.14
C CYS A 44 19.98 0.57 1.88
N TYR A 45 19.14 1.49 2.36
CA TYR A 45 19.17 2.90 1.96
C TYR A 45 19.24 3.88 3.14
N GLY A 46 19.33 3.39 4.37
CA GLY A 46 19.46 4.25 5.55
C GLY A 46 18.24 5.12 5.82
N ILE A 47 17.03 4.62 5.55
CA ILE A 47 15.78 5.36 5.81
C ILE A 47 15.61 5.54 7.32
N LYS A 48 15.43 6.79 7.75
CA LYS A 48 15.31 7.16 9.17
C LYS A 48 13.92 7.57 9.61
N ASN A 49 13.06 8.04 8.72
CA ASN A 49 11.72 8.52 9.10
C ASN A 49 10.66 7.61 8.49
N ILE A 50 10.03 6.78 9.31
CA ILE A 50 9.21 5.65 8.88
C ILE A 50 7.81 5.75 9.49
N PHE A 51 6.81 5.61 8.62
CA PHE A 51 5.40 5.49 8.95
C PHE A 51 4.86 4.18 8.39
N LEU A 52 4.28 3.35 9.25
CA LEU A 52 3.67 2.08 8.85
C LEU A 52 2.16 2.17 9.04
N VAL A 53 1.39 2.02 7.98
CA VAL A 53 -0.08 2.07 8.00
C VAL A 53 -0.61 0.65 7.89
N GLU A 54 -1.41 0.22 8.87
CA GLU A 54 -2.01 -1.11 8.87
C GLU A 54 -3.23 -1.15 9.79
N ARG A 55 -4.33 -1.76 9.34
CA ARG A 55 -5.57 -1.87 10.12
C ARG A 55 -5.48 -2.91 11.25
N ARG A 56 -4.68 -3.96 11.07
CA ARG A 56 -4.54 -5.08 12.04
C ARG A 56 -3.25 -5.01 12.87
N SER A 57 -3.21 -5.78 13.95
CA SER A 57 -1.96 -6.00 14.70
C SER A 57 -1.43 -7.40 14.43
N TYR A 58 -0.17 -7.49 14.02
CA TYR A 58 0.50 -8.75 13.75
C TYR A 58 1.51 -9.10 14.86
N LYS A 59 1.75 -10.40 15.09
CA LYS A 59 2.90 -10.85 15.88
C LYS A 59 4.18 -10.75 15.03
N LEU A 60 5.34 -10.70 15.68
CA LEU A 60 6.66 -10.70 15.02
C LEU A 60 6.86 -9.55 14.01
N LYS A 61 6.53 -8.32 14.45
CA LYS A 61 6.73 -7.09 13.67
C LYS A 61 8.21 -6.72 13.59
N ALA A 62 8.62 -6.15 12.47
CA ALA A 62 9.98 -5.63 12.26
C ALA A 62 10.29 -4.39 13.14
N ASP A 63 9.30 -3.80 13.80
CA ASP A 63 9.43 -2.58 14.62
C ASP A 63 10.61 -2.62 15.61
N ARG A 64 10.88 -3.78 16.22
CA ARG A 64 12.02 -3.94 17.13
C ARG A 64 13.34 -3.77 16.38
N SER A 65 13.48 -4.44 15.24
CA SER A 65 14.67 -4.38 14.38
C SER A 65 14.87 -2.98 13.82
N LEU A 66 13.81 -2.35 13.31
CA LEU A 66 13.83 -0.98 12.80
C LEU A 66 14.32 0.03 13.87
N ARG A 67 13.92 -0.14 15.13
CA ARG A 67 14.31 0.75 16.23
C ARG A 67 15.74 0.53 16.73
N GLN A 68 16.41 -0.56 16.33
CA GLN A 68 17.83 -0.76 16.64
C GLN A 68 18.73 0.13 15.76
N ASN A 69 18.24 0.56 14.61
CA ASN A 69 18.96 1.46 13.72
C ASN A 69 19.01 2.87 14.33
N GLU A 70 20.22 3.42 14.50
CA GLU A 70 20.42 4.71 15.16
C GLU A 70 19.73 5.88 14.43
N GLY A 71 18.97 6.67 15.18
CA GLY A 71 18.27 7.84 14.67
C GLY A 71 17.01 7.53 13.86
N VAL A 72 16.50 6.28 13.88
CA VAL A 72 15.22 5.94 13.27
C VAL A 72 14.05 6.47 14.11
N LYS A 73 13.22 7.31 13.49
CA LYS A 73 11.88 7.67 13.94
C LYS A 73 10.88 6.72 13.27
N LEU A 74 10.24 5.88 14.07
CA LEU A 74 9.22 4.92 13.61
C LEU A 74 7.88 5.21 14.28
N GLU A 75 6.85 5.43 13.46
CA GLU A 75 5.45 5.52 13.85
C GLU A 75 4.63 4.46 13.11
N ARG A 76 3.74 3.78 13.83
CA ARG A 76 2.82 2.79 13.23
C ARG A 76 1.39 3.24 13.48
N LEU A 77 0.72 3.62 12.41
CA LEU A 77 -0.67 4.07 12.40
C LEU A 77 -1.58 2.85 12.26
N ARG A 78 -2.36 2.57 13.31
CA ARG A 78 -3.37 1.50 13.28
C ARG A 78 -4.71 2.08 12.83
N ILE A 79 -4.92 2.12 11.52
CA ILE A 79 -6.05 2.79 10.88
C ILE A 79 -6.36 2.10 9.55
N ASP A 80 -7.63 2.11 9.13
CA ASP A 80 -7.99 1.71 7.78
C ASP A 80 -7.50 2.76 6.77
N ILE A 81 -7.14 2.35 5.56
CA ILE A 81 -6.69 3.26 4.52
C ILE A 81 -7.86 4.14 4.05
N GLU A 82 -9.11 3.63 4.10
CA GLU A 82 -10.30 4.43 3.76
C GLU A 82 -10.46 5.67 4.65
N ASP A 83 -10.07 5.56 5.93
CA ASP A 83 -10.19 6.64 6.92
C ASP A 83 -8.89 7.46 7.10
N LEU A 84 -7.81 7.08 6.42
CA LEU A 84 -6.51 7.71 6.60
C LEU A 84 -6.43 9.05 5.87
N ASN A 85 -6.21 10.11 6.65
CA ASN A 85 -5.79 11.42 6.15
C ASN A 85 -4.33 11.69 6.54
N LEU A 86 -3.41 11.64 5.57
CA LEU A 86 -1.99 11.94 5.79
C LEU A 86 -1.74 13.39 6.25
N HIS A 87 -2.61 14.35 5.89
CA HIS A 87 -2.53 15.72 6.38
C HIS A 87 -2.81 15.84 7.88
N GLY A 88 -3.56 14.88 8.44
CA GLY A 88 -3.82 14.80 9.88
C GLY A 88 -2.64 14.25 10.69
N VAL A 89 -1.64 13.66 10.03
CA VAL A 89 -0.46 13.06 10.67
C VAL A 89 0.57 14.15 10.97
N LYS A 90 0.46 14.78 12.13
CA LYS A 90 1.35 15.89 12.56
C LYS A 90 2.84 15.58 12.41
N ALA A 91 3.23 14.33 12.68
CA ALA A 91 4.62 13.88 12.58
C ALA A 91 5.16 13.82 11.14
N LEU A 92 4.27 13.83 10.14
CA LEU A 92 4.56 13.84 8.70
C LEU A 92 4.42 15.26 8.09
N SER A 93 3.82 16.20 8.81
CA SER A 93 3.55 17.57 8.30
C SER A 93 4.84 18.28 7.88
N GLY A 94 4.76 18.98 6.74
CA GLY A 94 5.88 19.71 6.12
C GLY A 94 7.04 18.83 5.62
N SER A 95 6.95 17.49 5.76
CA SER A 95 7.99 16.57 5.31
C SER A 95 7.65 15.98 3.94
N PRO A 96 8.60 15.95 2.99
CA PRO A 96 8.41 15.17 1.76
C PRO A 96 8.35 13.69 2.12
N TYR A 97 7.57 12.91 1.36
CA TYR A 97 7.44 11.48 1.63
C TYR A 97 7.35 10.62 0.37
N LEU A 98 7.78 9.37 0.52
CA LEU A 98 7.57 8.29 -0.44
C LEU A 98 6.47 7.39 0.08
N ALA A 99 5.47 7.14 -0.75
CA ALA A 99 4.43 6.18 -0.46
C ALA A 99 4.79 4.84 -1.11
N ILE A 100 4.81 3.78 -0.31
CA ILE A 100 5.09 2.43 -0.78
C ILE A 100 4.03 1.47 -0.29
N GLY A 101 3.85 0.35 -0.98
CA GLY A 101 2.98 -0.71 -0.52
C GLY A 101 3.23 -1.99 -1.29
N LYS A 102 3.07 -3.14 -0.63
CA LYS A 102 3.12 -4.44 -1.28
C LYS A 102 1.92 -5.27 -0.88
N HIS A 103 1.43 -6.06 -1.83
CA HIS A 103 0.20 -6.85 -1.67
C HIS A 103 -1.02 -6.01 -1.27
N LEU A 104 -1.05 -4.73 -1.65
CA LEU A 104 -2.30 -3.99 -1.60
C LEU A 104 -3.26 -4.63 -2.58
N CYS A 105 -4.37 -5.13 -2.05
CA CYS A 105 -5.37 -5.91 -2.78
C CYS A 105 -6.64 -5.11 -2.94
N GLY A 106 -7.23 -5.19 -4.13
CA GLY A 106 -8.54 -4.62 -4.42
C GLY A 106 -8.62 -3.13 -4.06
N PRO A 107 -9.62 -2.71 -3.26
CA PRO A 107 -9.85 -1.29 -2.96
C PRO A 107 -8.67 -0.60 -2.27
N ALA A 108 -7.85 -1.34 -1.53
CA ALA A 108 -6.73 -0.77 -0.77
C ALA A 108 -5.72 -0.06 -1.68
N THR A 109 -5.52 -0.55 -2.90
CA THR A 109 -4.63 0.09 -3.89
C THR A 109 -5.21 1.43 -4.31
N ASP A 110 -6.47 1.46 -4.74
CA ASP A 110 -7.12 2.69 -5.17
C ASP A 110 -7.25 3.70 -4.03
N MET A 111 -7.64 3.26 -2.82
CA MET A 111 -7.68 4.10 -1.62
C MET A 111 -6.30 4.69 -1.30
N THR A 112 -5.22 3.91 -1.44
CA THR A 112 -3.85 4.42 -1.25
C THR A 112 -3.51 5.50 -2.27
N ILE A 113 -3.85 5.28 -3.54
CA ILE A 113 -3.66 6.28 -4.61
C ILE A 113 -4.43 7.56 -4.26
N MET A 114 -5.71 7.44 -3.90
CA MET A 114 -6.55 8.59 -3.53
C MET A 114 -6.05 9.31 -2.28
N CYS A 115 -5.60 8.57 -1.26
CA CYS A 115 -5.01 9.12 -0.04
C CYS A 115 -3.75 9.94 -0.33
N CYS A 116 -2.86 9.42 -1.20
CA CYS A 116 -1.61 10.09 -1.56
C CYS A 116 -1.81 11.28 -2.52
N LEU A 117 -2.82 11.19 -3.39
CA LEU A 117 -3.12 12.18 -4.43
C LEU A 117 -4.35 13.02 -4.10
N HIS A 118 -4.63 13.22 -2.80
CA HIS A 118 -5.81 13.92 -2.30
C HIS A 118 -6.02 15.29 -2.98
N GLU A 119 -4.96 16.07 -3.22
CA GLU A 119 -5.04 17.38 -3.90
C GLU A 119 -5.50 17.29 -5.37
N LEU A 120 -5.22 16.18 -6.07
CA LEU A 120 -5.68 15.97 -7.45
C LEU A 120 -7.15 15.55 -7.50
N HIS A 121 -7.61 14.83 -6.47
CA HIS A 121 -8.97 14.30 -6.39
C HIS A 121 -9.95 15.34 -5.84
N ASN A 122 -9.55 16.03 -4.78
CA ASN A 122 -10.28 17.12 -4.16
C ASN A 122 -9.71 18.45 -4.66
N ARG A 123 -10.19 18.90 -5.84
CA ARG A 123 -9.89 20.24 -6.40
C ARG A 123 -10.53 21.35 -5.56
N THR A 124 -10.28 21.39 -4.26
CA THR A 124 -10.63 22.51 -3.41
C THR A 124 -9.48 23.50 -3.45
N GLU A 125 -9.77 24.73 -3.90
CA GLU A 125 -8.82 25.83 -4.06
C GLU A 125 -8.25 26.40 -2.74
N GLU A 126 -8.10 25.58 -1.71
CA GLU A 126 -7.49 26.04 -0.47
C GLU A 126 -5.97 26.05 -0.61
N LYS A 127 -5.47 27.22 -1.05
CA LYS A 127 -4.07 27.63 -1.02
C LYS A 127 -3.59 27.74 0.43
N GLY A 128 -3.41 26.60 1.10
CA GLY A 128 -2.93 26.48 2.48
C GLY A 128 -1.50 25.94 2.51
N HIS A 129 -0.64 26.54 3.33
CA HIS A 129 0.82 26.53 3.21
C HIS A 129 1.58 25.26 3.64
N ASP A 130 0.94 24.12 3.90
CA ASP A 130 1.61 22.89 4.34
C ASP A 130 1.32 21.71 3.40
N LYS A 131 1.92 21.78 2.21
CA LYS A 131 1.83 20.71 1.21
C LYS A 131 2.62 19.51 1.69
N HIS A 132 1.92 18.45 2.08
CA HIS A 132 2.52 17.12 2.15
C HIS A 132 3.05 16.77 0.76
N GLN A 133 4.38 16.84 0.60
CA GLN A 133 4.97 16.76 -0.73
C GLN A 133 5.27 15.29 -1.05
N LEU A 134 4.27 14.58 -1.58
CA LEU A 134 4.48 13.26 -2.15
C LEU A 134 5.60 13.37 -3.21
N ARG A 135 6.69 12.63 -3.01
CA ARG A 135 7.84 12.59 -3.92
C ARG A 135 7.77 11.43 -4.90
N GLY A 136 7.08 10.36 -4.52
CA GLY A 136 6.96 9.16 -5.31
C GLY A 136 6.01 8.15 -4.67
N LEU A 137 5.37 7.37 -5.53
CA LEU A 137 4.45 6.30 -5.18
C LEU A 137 4.91 5.01 -5.86
N ALA A 138 5.14 3.94 -5.10
CA ALA A 138 5.52 2.63 -5.62
C ALA A 138 4.68 1.53 -4.98
N LEU A 139 3.75 0.97 -5.75
CA LEU A 139 2.82 -0.05 -5.28
C LEU A 139 3.05 -1.36 -6.04
N ALA A 140 3.34 -2.44 -5.31
CA ALA A 140 3.28 -3.79 -5.84
C ALA A 140 1.86 -4.34 -5.64
N THR A 141 1.05 -4.24 -6.69
CA THR A 141 -0.36 -4.67 -6.71
C THR A 141 -0.48 -6.19 -6.53
N CYS A 142 -1.45 -6.62 -5.75
CA CYS A 142 -1.77 -8.03 -5.60
C CYS A 142 -2.81 -8.48 -6.66
N CYS A 143 -2.75 -9.75 -7.06
CA CYS A 143 -3.61 -10.35 -8.09
C CYS A 143 -4.95 -10.90 -7.57
N HIS A 144 -5.42 -10.51 -6.39
CA HIS A 144 -6.69 -11.05 -5.86
C HIS A 144 -7.94 -10.42 -6.51
N HIS A 145 -7.78 -9.53 -7.51
CA HIS A 145 -8.82 -9.05 -8.44
C HIS A 145 -10.10 -8.44 -7.82
N LEU A 146 -9.99 -7.82 -6.65
CA LEU A 146 -11.13 -7.19 -5.97
C LEU A 146 -11.21 -5.69 -6.26
N CYS A 147 -10.91 -5.23 -7.47
CA CYS A 147 -11.09 -3.79 -7.76
C CYS A 147 -12.60 -3.49 -7.68
N GLN A 148 -12.99 -2.53 -6.85
CA GLN A 148 -14.38 -2.19 -6.61
C GLN A 148 -14.69 -0.84 -7.24
N TRP A 149 -15.81 -0.76 -7.96
CA TRP A 149 -16.24 0.47 -8.60
C TRP A 149 -16.27 1.64 -7.61
N LYS A 150 -16.87 1.47 -6.43
CA LYS A 150 -16.93 2.47 -5.35
C LYS A 150 -15.57 3.16 -5.12
N HIS A 151 -14.48 2.40 -5.07
CA HIS A 151 -13.17 2.91 -4.70
C HIS A 151 -12.24 3.20 -5.88
N TYR A 152 -12.59 2.78 -7.10
CA TYR A 152 -11.74 2.98 -8.27
C TYR A 152 -11.30 4.44 -8.44
N ALA A 153 -9.99 4.66 -8.51
CA ALA A 153 -9.40 5.99 -8.39
C ALA A 153 -9.65 6.90 -9.61
N ASN A 154 -9.90 6.33 -10.80
CA ASN A 154 -9.96 7.08 -12.06
C ASN A 154 -11.27 6.88 -12.84
N LYS A 155 -12.42 6.94 -12.15
CA LYS A 155 -13.75 6.80 -12.78
C LYS A 155 -13.94 7.74 -13.96
N ALA A 156 -13.46 8.97 -13.87
CA ALA A 156 -13.56 9.96 -14.95
C ALA A 156 -12.90 9.50 -16.26
N PHE A 157 -11.82 8.72 -16.20
CA PHE A 157 -11.22 8.12 -17.39
C PHE A 157 -12.13 7.07 -18.01
N LEU A 158 -12.69 6.17 -17.20
CA LEU A 158 -13.62 5.14 -17.68
C LEU A 158 -14.89 5.76 -18.28
N SER A 159 -15.48 6.74 -17.60
CA SER A 159 -16.67 7.44 -18.10
C SER A 159 -16.42 8.15 -19.44
N ARG A 160 -15.21 8.68 -19.68
CA ARG A 160 -14.84 9.27 -20.98
C ARG A 160 -14.74 8.23 -22.10
N LEU A 161 -14.46 6.98 -21.76
CA LEU A 161 -14.48 5.85 -22.70
C LEU A 161 -15.89 5.27 -22.89
N GLY A 162 -16.89 5.84 -22.23
CA GLY A 162 -18.26 5.30 -22.22
C GLY A 162 -18.45 4.13 -21.26
N ILE A 163 -17.43 3.78 -20.47
CA ILE A 163 -17.47 2.63 -19.55
C ILE A 163 -18.25 3.01 -18.30
N VAL A 164 -19.39 2.37 -18.10
CA VAL A 164 -20.25 2.49 -16.92
C VAL A 164 -19.93 1.42 -15.87
N GLU A 165 -20.59 1.49 -14.71
CA GLU A 165 -20.35 0.58 -13.58
C GLU A 165 -20.56 -0.90 -13.98
N GLU A 166 -21.61 -1.19 -14.74
CA GLU A 166 -21.92 -2.53 -15.21
C GLU A 166 -20.81 -3.11 -16.11
N GLU A 167 -20.24 -2.29 -16.99
CA GLU A 167 -19.14 -2.67 -17.87
C GLU A 167 -17.83 -2.83 -17.11
N PHE A 168 -17.59 -1.99 -16.10
CA PHE A 168 -16.46 -2.17 -15.19
C PHE A 168 -16.54 -3.51 -14.46
N HIS A 169 -17.72 -3.90 -13.95
CA HIS A 169 -17.91 -5.21 -13.31
C HIS A 169 -17.68 -6.36 -14.29
N ALA A 170 -18.06 -6.20 -15.57
CA ALA A 170 -17.70 -7.18 -16.59
C ALA A 170 -16.17 -7.24 -16.81
N MET A 171 -15.49 -6.10 -16.86
CA MET A 171 -14.03 -6.02 -17.02
C MET A 171 -13.29 -6.71 -15.86
N THR A 172 -13.72 -6.49 -14.61
CA THR A 172 -13.11 -7.16 -13.45
C THR A 172 -13.30 -8.67 -13.54
N TRP A 173 -14.48 -9.13 -13.95
CA TRP A 173 -14.76 -10.55 -14.18
C TRP A 173 -13.86 -11.16 -15.26
N PHE A 174 -13.72 -10.52 -16.43
CA PHE A 174 -12.81 -10.99 -17.48
C PHE A 174 -11.34 -10.99 -17.06
N SER A 175 -10.91 -9.98 -16.29
CA SER A 175 -9.54 -9.92 -15.76
C SER A 175 -9.27 -11.00 -14.70
N SER A 176 -10.33 -11.59 -14.14
CA SER A 176 -10.24 -12.60 -13.09
C SER A 176 -10.13 -14.04 -13.57
N TRP A 177 -10.12 -14.24 -14.89
CA TRP A 177 -10.20 -15.55 -15.53
C TRP A 177 -9.09 -16.55 -15.17
N ALA A 178 -7.98 -16.10 -14.58
CA ALA A 178 -6.85 -16.95 -14.17
C ALA A 178 -6.68 -17.09 -12.64
N VAL A 179 -7.63 -16.61 -11.83
CA VAL A 179 -7.67 -16.88 -10.38
C VAL A 179 -8.99 -17.55 -10.02
N ASP A 180 -8.92 -18.63 -9.24
CA ASP A 180 -10.09 -19.30 -8.68
C ASP A 180 -10.72 -18.42 -7.56
N GLY A 181 -11.25 -17.26 -7.93
CA GLY A 181 -11.90 -16.31 -7.03
C GLY A 181 -13.41 -16.43 -7.13
N ASP A 182 -14.06 -16.94 -6.10
CA ASP A 182 -15.51 -16.83 -5.95
C ASP A 182 -15.87 -15.35 -5.71
N HIS A 183 -16.56 -14.72 -6.66
CA HIS A 183 -16.93 -13.30 -6.62
C HIS A 183 -18.21 -13.04 -5.80
N SER A 184 -18.70 -14.03 -5.04
CA SER A 184 -19.99 -13.97 -4.34
C SER A 184 -19.94 -13.50 -2.88
N SER A 185 -18.79 -13.14 -2.31
CA SER A 185 -18.73 -12.75 -0.90
C SER A 185 -19.28 -11.33 -0.66
N HIS A 186 -20.56 -11.25 -0.31
CA HIS A 186 -21.07 -10.23 0.61
C HIS A 186 -20.22 -10.24 1.89
N ASP A 187 -19.87 -9.06 2.42
CA ASP A 187 -19.09 -8.86 3.65
C ASP A 187 -19.44 -9.84 4.77
N SER A 188 -18.68 -10.93 4.88
CA SER A 188 -18.60 -11.77 6.06
C SER A 188 -17.20 -11.62 6.64
N LEU A 189 -17.14 -10.79 7.68
CA LEU A 189 -16.05 -10.79 8.64
C LEU A 189 -16.01 -12.17 9.29
N ASP A 190 -15.14 -13.06 8.81
CA ASP A 190 -14.41 -13.99 9.67
C ASP A 190 -13.26 -14.62 8.89
N SER A 191 -12.05 -14.45 9.41
CA SER A 191 -10.84 -15.12 8.93
C SER A 191 -10.40 -16.09 10.02
N GLU A 192 -10.60 -17.38 9.80
CA GLU A 192 -9.85 -18.42 10.50
C GLU A 192 -8.70 -18.92 9.63
N ASP A 193 -7.50 -18.77 10.19
CA ASP A 193 -6.20 -19.15 9.66
C ASP A 193 -5.92 -20.58 10.13
N THR A 194 -6.06 -21.58 9.25
CA THR A 194 -5.49 -22.92 9.49
C THR A 194 -4.78 -23.42 8.23
N SER A 195 -3.47 -23.25 8.23
CA SER A 195 -2.57 -24.04 7.39
C SER A 195 -2.41 -25.46 7.96
N SER A 196 -2.20 -26.41 7.05
CA SER A 196 -1.76 -27.81 7.19
C SER A 196 -2.78 -28.86 7.66
N GLU A 197 -3.40 -29.59 6.72
CA GLU A 197 -3.02 -30.97 6.36
C GLU A 197 -3.89 -31.48 5.19
N VAL A 198 -3.32 -31.53 3.98
CA VAL A 198 -3.93 -32.25 2.85
C VAL A 198 -3.50 -33.71 2.96
N ILE A 199 -4.27 -34.51 3.71
CA ILE A 199 -4.24 -35.97 3.57
C ILE A 199 -5.33 -36.36 2.57
N ARG A 200 -4.85 -36.81 1.41
CA ARG A 200 -5.62 -37.50 0.37
C ARG A 200 -6.43 -38.65 0.99
N ASN A 201 -7.74 -38.67 0.77
CA ASN A 201 -8.47 -39.93 0.65
C ASN A 201 -9.54 -39.79 -0.44
N ARG A 202 -9.18 -40.28 -1.64
CA ARG A 202 -10.14 -40.65 -2.69
C ARG A 202 -10.99 -41.80 -2.15
N GLY A 203 -12.30 -41.70 -2.35
CA GLY A 203 -13.28 -42.66 -1.89
C GLY A 203 -13.07 -44.08 -2.43
N THR A 204 -13.51 -45.03 -1.63
CA THR A 204 -14.04 -46.31 -2.08
C THR A 204 -15.45 -46.42 -1.49
N GLU A 205 -16.46 -46.13 -2.30
CA GLU A 205 -17.83 -46.54 -1.99
C GLU A 205 -17.89 -48.07 -2.02
N LYS A 206 -18.45 -48.67 -0.97
CA LYS A 206 -19.05 -50.00 -1.05
C LYS A 206 -20.56 -49.81 -1.10
N PRO A 207 -21.29 -50.57 -1.93
CA PRO A 207 -22.74 -50.59 -1.88
C PRO A 207 -23.20 -51.45 -0.70
N ASP A 208 -24.15 -50.92 0.07
CA ASP A 208 -24.85 -51.60 1.15
C ASP A 208 -26.04 -52.44 0.61
N PRO A 209 -26.54 -53.42 1.40
CA PRO A 209 -27.07 -54.70 0.91
C PRO A 209 -28.45 -54.70 0.26
#